data_AF-A0A382YQT1-F1
#
_entry.id   AF-A0A382YQT1-F1
#
_cell.length_a   1.000
_cell.length_b   1.000
_cell.length_c   1.000
_cell.angle_alpha   90.00
_cell.angle_beta   90.00
_cell.angle_gamma   90.00
#
_symmetry.space_group_name_H-M   'P 1'
#
loop_
_entity.id
_entity.type
_entity.pdbx_description
1 polymer ?
#
loop_
_entity_poly.entity_id
_entity_poly.type
_entity_poly.pdbx_seq_one_letter_code
_entity_poly.pdbx_strand_id
1 'polypeptide(L)' 'MIIFKSINRLNKEVNFKANIGFVPTMGALHKGHFSLIKSSKKKCKKTLVSIFVNPSQFNKKKDYKNYPRNL' A
#
# COMPACT_ATOMS: atom_id res chain seq x y z
N MET A 1 -4.48 12.25 -6.23
CA MET A 1 -4.01 10.90 -5.85
C MET A 1 -3.46 10.25 -7.10
N ILE A 2 -2.26 9.66 -7.08
CA ILE A 2 -1.65 9.02 -8.26
C ILE A 2 -1.62 7.52 -8.00
N ILE A 3 -2.01 6.71 -8.99
CA ILE A 3 -2.01 5.25 -8.92
C ILE A 3 -0.90 4.71 -9.82
N PHE A 4 -0.02 3.91 -9.22
CA PHE A 4 1.05 3.19 -9.91
C PHE A 4 0.71 1.71 -9.99
N LYS A 5 0.68 1.14 -11.20
CA LYS A 5 0.52 -0.30 -11.45
C LYS A 5 1.81 -0.98 -11.93
N SER A 6 2.88 -0.19 -12.12
CA SER A 6 4.18 -0.66 -12.59
C SER A 6 5.29 -0.06 -11.72
N ILE A 7 6.24 -0.90 -11.34
CA ILE A 7 7.41 -0.49 -10.58
C ILE A 7 8.29 0.49 -11.35
N ASN A 8 8.38 0.35 -12.68
CA ASN A 8 9.15 1.26 -13.53
C ASN A 8 8.57 2.68 -13.49
N ARG A 9 7.23 2.79 -13.54
CA ARG A 9 6.54 4.09 -13.45
C ARG A 9 6.69 4.69 -12.04
N LEU A 10 6.55 3.87 -11.00
CA LEU A 10 6.77 4.30 -9.62
C LEU A 10 8.18 4.87 -9.44
N ASN A 11 9.20 4.14 -9.88
CA ASN A 11 10.60 4.57 -9.76
C ASN A 11 10.93 5.82 -10.58
N LYS A 12 10.25 6.03 -11.70
CA LYS A 12 10.42 7.22 -12.53
C LYS A 12 9.78 8.47 -11.93
N GLU A 13 8.59 8.35 -11.33
CA GLU A 13 7.79 9.50 -10.87
C GLU A 13 7.98 9.83 -9.38
N VAL A 14 8.42 8.87 -8.56
CA VAL A 14 8.58 9.06 -7.11
C VAL A 14 10.04 9.33 -6.75
N ASN A 15 10.31 10.51 -6.21
CA ASN A 15 11.59 10.82 -5.60
C ASN A 15 11.68 10.21 -4.18
N PHE A 16 12.24 9.00 -4.09
CA PHE A 16 12.42 8.30 -2.81
C PHE A 16 13.42 8.95 -1.84
N LYS A 17 14.20 9.96 -2.26
CA LYS A 17 15.05 10.75 -1.36
C LYS A 17 14.26 11.82 -0.59
N ALA A 18 13.00 12.08 -0.96
CA ALA A 18 12.13 12.98 -0.23
C ALA A 18 11.59 12.33 1.06
N ASN A 19 11.09 13.15 1.99
CA ASN A 19 10.39 12.64 3.17
C ASN A 19 9.03 12.03 2.78
N ILE A 20 9.04 10.72 2.50
CA ILE A 20 7.89 9.90 2.14
C ILE A 20 7.59 8.92 3.26
N GLY A 21 6.37 8.96 3.78
CA GLY A 21 5.86 7.95 4.70
C GLY A 21 5.26 6.80 3.91
N PHE A 22 5.59 5.56 4.27
CA PHE A 22 5.10 4.37 3.58
C PHE A 22 4.13 3.58 4.45
N VAL A 23 2.99 3.19 3.87
CA VAL A 23 1.96 2.35 4.53
C VAL A 23 1.72 1.13 3.64
N PRO A 24 2.35 -0.02 3.91
CA PRO A 24 2.08 -1.24 3.18
C PRO A 24 0.75 -1.86 3.62
N THR A 25 -0.08 -2.28 2.66
CA THR A 25 -1.35 -2.97 2.93
C THR A 25 -1.58 -4.09 1.93
N MET A 26 -2.48 -5.03 2.28
CA MET A 26 -2.98 -6.02 1.33
C MET A 26 -4.33 -5.62 0.70
N GLY A 27 -4.81 -4.39 0.94
CA GLY A 27 -6.13 -3.94 0.48
C GLY A 27 -7.20 -4.09 1.56
N ALA A 28 -8.46 -4.27 1.16
CA ALA A 28 -9.60 -4.38 2.06
C ALA A 28 -9.59 -3.29 3.15
N LEU A 29 -9.50 -2.04 2.71
CA LEU A 29 -9.22 -0.91 3.58
C LEU A 29 -10.35 -0.66 4.59
N HIS A 30 -9.97 -0.26 5.80
CA HIS A 30 -10.89 -0.01 6.93
C HIS A 30 -10.28 1.05 7.87
N LYS A 31 -10.97 1.40 8.96
CA LYS A 31 -10.58 2.49 9.88
C LYS A 31 -9.14 2.38 10.41
N GLY A 32 -8.62 1.16 10.58
CA GLY A 32 -7.23 0.93 10.98
C GLY A 32 -6.23 1.40 9.92
N HIS A 33 -6.46 1.06 8.65
CA HIS A 33 -5.64 1.57 7.55
C HIS A 33 -5.67 3.10 7.46
N PHE A 34 -6.86 3.70 7.64
CA PHE A 34 -7.00 5.17 7.59
C PHE A 34 -6.26 5.87 8.73
N SER A 35 -6.20 5.27 9.93
CA SER A 35 -5.43 5.86 11.04
C SER A 35 -3.93 5.89 10.74
N LEU A 36 -3.39 4.82 10.12
CA LEU A 36 -1.99 4.77 9.67
C LEU A 36 -1.69 5.79 8.58
N ILE A 37 -2.57 5.92 7.58
CA ILE A 37 -2.44 6.93 6.52
C ILE A 37 -2.50 8.34 7.11
N LYS A 38 -3.41 8.60 8.06
CA LYS A 38 -3.51 9.90 8.75
C LYS A 38 -2.26 10.21 9.56
N SER A 39 -1.68 9.22 10.24
CA SER A 39 -0.42 9.36 10.96
C SER A 39 0.75 9.67 10.02
N SER A 40 0.84 8.94 8.89
CA SER A 40 1.85 9.18 7.85
C SER A 40 1.78 10.60 7.29
N LYS A 41 0.57 11.08 6.95
CA LYS A 41 0.36 12.45 6.45
C LYS A 41 0.77 13.55 7.44
N LYS A 42 0.73 13.27 8.75
CA LYS A 42 1.18 14.23 9.78
C LYS A 42 2.70 14.29 9.91
N LYS A 43 3.40 13.18 9.63
CA LYS A 43 4.85 13.03 9.86
C LYS A 43 5.70 13.24 8.60
N CYS A 44 5.10 13.07 7.42
CA CYS A 44 5.82 13.04 6.15
C CYS A 44 5.24 14.01 5.12
N LYS A 45 6.06 14.47 4.17
CA LYS A 45 5.62 15.39 3.10
C LYS A 45 4.71 14.71 2.08
N LYS A 46 4.91 13.42 1.85
CA LYS A 46 4.06 12.57 1.00
C LYS A 46 3.79 11.24 1.70
N THR A 47 2.67 10.62 1.36
CA THR A 47 2.32 9.27 1.82
C THR A 47 2.21 8.35 0.62
N LEU A 48 2.97 7.27 0.62
CA LEU A 48 2.88 6.18 -0.34
C LEU A 48 2.14 5.01 0.34
N VAL A 49 1.13 4.48 -0.33
CA VAL A 49 0.37 3.30 0.15
C VAL A 49 0.52 2.22 -0.90
N SER A 50 0.94 1.01 -0.51
CA SER A 50 0.87 -0.15 -1.40
C SER A 50 -0.36 -0.97 -1.08
N ILE A 51 -0.96 -1.54 -2.14
CA ILE A 51 -1.99 -2.57 -2.03
C ILE A 51 -1.48 -3.78 -2.80
N PHE A 52 -1.04 -4.80 -2.06
CA PHE A 52 -0.52 -6.03 -2.64
C PHE A 52 -0.86 -7.23 -1.74
N VAL A 53 -1.78 -8.08 -2.20
CA VAL A 53 -2.07 -9.36 -1.55
C VAL A 53 -0.92 -10.31 -1.86
N ASN A 54 0.05 -10.42 -0.96
CA ASN A 54 1.27 -11.20 -1.18
C ASN A 54 1.00 -12.71 -1.07
N PRO A 55 1.06 -13.50 -2.16
CA PRO A 55 0.74 -14.92 -2.12
C PRO A 55 1.64 -15.74 -1.18
N SER A 56 2.91 -15.35 -1.03
CA SER A 56 3.86 -16.09 -0.18
C SER A 56 3.56 -15.97 1.31
N GLN A 57 2.74 -15.01 1.73
CA GLN A 57 2.33 -14.82 3.12
C GLN A 57 1.14 -15.72 3.52
N PHE A 58 0.57 -16.49 2.59
CA PHE A 58 -0.56 -17.36 2.86
C PHE A 58 -0.12 -18.83 2.98
N ASN A 59 -0.32 -19.41 4.16
CA ASN A 59 -0.05 -20.84 4.40
C ASN A 59 -1.03 -21.76 3.63
N LYS A 60 -2.25 -21.28 3.37
CA LYS A 60 -3.29 -22.03 2.65
C LYS A 60 -3.67 -21.30 1.38
N LYS A 61 -3.67 -22.03 0.25
CA LYS A 61 -4.13 -21.50 -1.05
C LYS A 61 -5.58 -21.00 -1.01
N LYS A 62 -6.44 -21.60 -0.18
CA LYS A 62 -7.84 -21.20 0.00
C LYS A 62 -7.96 -19.80 0.61
N ASP A 63 -7.14 -19.50 1.61
CA ASP A 63 -7.15 -18.19 2.28
C ASP A 63 -6.69 -17.09 1.33
N TYR A 64 -5.65 -17.35 0.51
CA TYR A 64 -5.22 -16.44 -0.54
C TYR A 64 -6.33 -16.21 -1.59
N LYS A 65 -7.00 -17.28 -2.06
CA LYS A 65 -8.08 -17.16 -3.04
C LYS A 65 -9.25 -16.34 -2.50
N ASN A 66 -9.64 -16.59 -1.24
CA ASN A 66 -10.78 -15.95 -0.60
C ASN A 66 -10.48 -14.56 -0.02
N TYR A 67 -9.21 -14.12 -0.05
CA TYR A 67 -8.86 -12.81 0.48
C TYR A 67 -9.61 -11.69 -0.25
N PRO A 68 -10.25 -10.75 0.46
CA PRO A 68 -11.04 -9.68 -0.15
C PRO A 68 -10.19 -8.77 -1.05
N ARG A 69 -10.65 -8.58 -2.30
CA ARG A 69 -10.01 -7.71 -3.31
C ARG A 69 -11.06 -6.76 -3.87
N ASN A 70 -11.31 -5.66 -3.15
CA ASN A 70 -12.32 -4.65 -3.47
C ASN A 70 -11.67 -3.34 -3.99
N LEU A 71 -10.75 -3.50 -4.95
CA LEU A 71 -9.88 -2.44 -5.46
C LEU A 71 -10.53 -1.65 -6.60
#